data_AF-A0A150PED2-F1
#
_entry.id   AF-A0A150PED2-F1
#
_cell.length_a   1.000
_cell.length_b   1.000
_cell.length_c   1.000
_cell.angle_alpha   90.00
_cell.angle_beta   90.00
_cell.angle_gamma   90.00
#
_symmetry.space_group_name_H-M   'P 1'
#
loop_
_entity.id
_entity.type
_entity.pdbx_description
1 polymer ?
#
loop_
_entity_poly.entity_id
_entity_poly.type
_entity_poly.pdbx_seq_one_letter_code
_entity_poly.pdbx_strand_id
1 'polypeptide(L)'
;GGHAHLAGRGAAPVVASALLAGAIVLYDAWHKGNPLSPALMGLCRVLVYGTAALAAGGQLGSAVLGGGMALLFYLIGLTAIAKQENLLAVRSLWALGFMAVPFLYTLGAPLTGLMGTIAYGALAGCVIHAVRLLRGTRKDRIPRAVVTLIAGISLLDAVLIARTGAPGAGGAAALSLLGFPLTLAMQRVVRGT
;
A
#
# COMPACT_ATOMS: atom_id res chain seq x y z
N GLY A 1 -12.02 4.44 -33.74
CA GLY A 1 -11.21 3.33 -33.22
C GLY A 1 -11.49 2.93 -31.77
N GLY A 2 -12.00 3.81 -30.89
CA GLY A 2 -12.14 3.50 -29.45
C GLY A 2 -13.36 2.66 -29.03
N HIS A 3 -14.43 2.66 -29.83
CA HIS A 3 -15.71 2.06 -29.44
C HIS A 3 -15.71 0.52 -29.59
N ALA A 4 -14.88 -0.02 -30.49
CA ALA A 4 -14.76 -1.46 -30.72
C ALA A 4 -13.95 -2.19 -29.61
N HIS A 5 -13.08 -1.48 -28.89
CA HIS A 5 -12.28 -2.07 -27.81
C HIS A 5 -13.05 -2.28 -26.50
N LEU A 6 -14.18 -1.59 -26.33
CA LEU A 6 -15.03 -1.69 -25.13
C LEU A 6 -16.04 -2.85 -25.22
N ALA A 7 -16.48 -3.19 -26.44
CA ALA A 7 -17.51 -4.21 -26.67
C ALA A 7 -17.07 -5.64 -26.31
N GLY A 8 -15.76 -5.93 -26.28
CA GLY A 8 -15.22 -7.27 -25.98
C GLY A 8 -14.75 -7.51 -24.55
N ARG A 9 -14.75 -6.51 -23.65
CA ARG A 9 -14.13 -6.60 -22.31
C ARG A 9 -15.09 -6.90 -21.14
N GLY A 10 -16.39 -7.05 -21.42
CA GLY A 10 -17.41 -7.27 -20.39
C GLY A 10 -17.62 -6.04 -19.48
N ALA A 11 -18.67 -6.06 -18.65
CA ALA A 11 -18.99 -4.93 -17.75
C ALA A 11 -18.05 -4.83 -16.52
N ALA A 12 -17.21 -5.84 -16.27
CA ALA A 12 -16.35 -5.94 -15.09
C ALA A 12 -15.41 -4.73 -14.85
N PRO A 13 -14.62 -4.24 -15.83
CA PRO A 13 -13.76 -3.08 -15.61
C PRO A 13 -14.55 -1.78 -15.39
N VAL A 14 -15.75 -1.66 -15.97
CA VAL A 14 -16.62 -0.49 -15.79
C VAL A 14 -17.15 -0.46 -14.35
N VAL A 15 -17.66 -1.60 -13.85
CA VAL A 15 -18.12 -1.73 -12.47
C VAL A 15 -16.98 -1.50 -11.48
N ALA A 16 -15.81 -2.09 -11.71
CA ALA A 16 -14.65 -1.91 -10.85
C ALA A 16 -14.19 -0.44 -10.81
N SER A 17 -14.19 0.25 -11.95
CA SER A 17 -13.83 1.68 -12.03
C SER A 17 -14.85 2.57 -11.32
N ALA A 18 -16.14 2.24 -11.44
CA ALA A 18 -17.20 2.94 -10.73
C ALA A 18 -17.09 2.76 -9.20
N LEU A 19 -16.79 1.54 -8.73
CA LEU A 19 -16.53 1.27 -7.31
C LEU A 19 -15.30 2.04 -6.81
N LEU A 20 -14.22 2.09 -7.60
CA LEU A 20 -13.03 2.88 -7.28
C LEU A 20 -13.36 4.39 -7.19
N ALA A 21 -14.09 4.93 -8.17
CA ALA A 21 -14.50 6.34 -8.15
C ALA A 21 -15.36 6.65 -6.91
N GLY A 22 -16.31 5.77 -6.59
CA GLY A 22 -17.13 5.88 -5.38
C GLY A 22 -16.28 5.85 -4.10
N ALA A 23 -15.28 4.97 -4.00
CA ALA A 23 -14.37 4.90 -2.86
C ALA A 23 -13.51 6.17 -2.71
N ILE A 24 -13.07 6.76 -3.82
CA ILE A 24 -12.31 8.02 -3.83
C ILE A 24 -13.18 9.18 -3.34
N VAL A 25 -14.41 9.31 -3.85
CA VAL A 25 -15.36 10.35 -3.40
C VAL A 25 -15.71 10.18 -1.93
N LEU A 26 -15.91 8.94 -1.48
CA LEU A 26 -16.16 8.64 -0.07
C LEU A 26 -14.96 9.02 0.81
N TYR A 27 -13.74 8.71 0.36
CA TYR A 27 -12.52 9.15 1.05
C TYR A 27 -12.46 10.68 1.13
N ASP A 28 -12.67 11.39 0.03
CA ASP A 28 -12.63 12.86 0.00
C ASP A 28 -13.67 13.49 0.93
N ALA A 29 -14.89 12.94 0.96
CA ALA A 29 -15.95 13.41 1.85
C ALA A 29 -15.66 13.16 3.35
N TRP A 30 -14.90 12.10 3.68
CA TRP A 30 -14.74 11.63 5.06
C TRP A 30 -13.32 11.69 5.62
N HIS A 31 -12.34 12.20 4.87
CA HIS A 31 -10.94 12.19 5.30
C HIS A 31 -10.62 13.14 6.46
N LYS A 32 -11.41 14.22 6.64
CA LYS A 32 -11.17 15.22 7.69
C LYS A 32 -11.52 14.66 9.07
N GLY A 33 -10.50 14.46 9.90
CA GLY A 33 -10.65 14.08 11.31
C GLY A 33 -10.88 12.58 11.57
N ASN A 34 -10.91 11.74 10.54
CA ASN A 34 -11.09 10.31 10.71
C ASN A 34 -9.73 9.59 10.81
N PRO A 35 -9.42 8.90 11.93
CA PRO A 35 -8.19 8.11 12.04
C PRO A 35 -8.13 6.93 11.06
N LEU A 36 -9.24 6.59 10.39
CA LEU A 36 -9.32 5.55 9.37
C LEU A 36 -8.97 6.04 7.95
N SER A 37 -8.67 7.32 7.74
CA SER A 37 -8.32 7.87 6.43
C SER A 37 -7.20 7.10 5.71
N PRO A 38 -6.11 6.68 6.38
CA PRO A 38 -5.07 5.87 5.74
C PRO A 38 -5.56 4.50 5.26
N ALA A 39 -6.55 3.91 5.95
CA ALA A 39 -7.14 2.63 5.57
C ALA A 39 -7.99 2.75 4.30
N LEU A 40 -8.81 3.79 4.21
CA LEU A 40 -9.59 4.12 3.00
C LEU A 40 -8.67 4.43 1.81
N MET A 41 -7.59 5.18 2.02
CA MET A 41 -6.57 5.44 1.00
C MET A 41 -5.96 4.12 0.47
N GLY A 42 -5.65 3.19 1.36
CA GLY A 42 -5.15 1.87 0.99
C GLY A 42 -6.18 1.00 0.29
N LEU A 43 -7.46 1.06 0.70
CA LEU A 43 -8.54 0.32 0.04
C LEU A 43 -8.72 0.79 -1.41
N CYS A 44 -8.64 2.10 -1.67
CA CYS A 44 -8.60 2.64 -3.02
C CYS A 44 -7.45 2.02 -3.83
N ARG A 45 -6.28 1.80 -3.21
CA ARG A 45 -5.12 1.15 -3.87
C ARG A 45 -5.40 -0.32 -4.23
N VAL A 46 -6.08 -1.07 -3.37
CA VAL A 46 -6.52 -2.45 -3.69
C VAL A 46 -7.50 -2.47 -4.88
N LEU A 47 -8.46 -1.54 -4.88
CA LEU A 47 -9.41 -1.38 -6.00
C LEU A 47 -8.69 -0.96 -7.30
N VAL A 48 -7.64 -0.15 -7.22
CA VAL A 48 -6.76 0.18 -8.37
C VAL A 48 -6.10 -1.07 -8.94
N TYR A 49 -5.61 -1.99 -8.11
CA TYR A 49 -5.02 -3.24 -8.63
C TYR A 49 -6.03 -4.11 -9.36
N GLY A 50 -7.24 -4.25 -8.80
CA GLY A 50 -8.33 -4.99 -9.43
C GLY A 50 -8.78 -4.37 -10.75
N THR A 51 -8.97 -3.04 -10.76
CA THR A 51 -9.33 -2.30 -11.99
C THR A 51 -8.25 -2.38 -13.05
N ALA A 52 -6.97 -2.22 -12.68
CA ALA A 52 -5.85 -2.32 -13.62
C ALA A 52 -5.76 -3.72 -14.25
N ALA A 53 -5.91 -4.78 -13.45
CA ALA A 53 -5.89 -6.16 -13.94
C ALA A 53 -7.04 -6.44 -14.92
N LEU A 54 -8.27 -6.03 -14.55
CA LEU A 54 -9.46 -6.17 -15.40
C LEU A 54 -9.36 -5.32 -16.67
N ALA A 55 -8.85 -4.10 -16.58
CA ALA A 55 -8.70 -3.17 -17.71
C ALA A 55 -7.61 -3.62 -18.70
N ALA A 56 -6.54 -4.25 -18.21
CA ALA A 56 -5.50 -4.87 -19.03
C ALA A 56 -6.00 -6.10 -19.81
N GLY A 57 -7.24 -6.55 -19.57
CA GLY A 57 -7.81 -7.77 -20.17
C GLY A 57 -7.30 -9.05 -19.50
N GLY A 58 -6.66 -8.95 -18.34
CA GLY A 58 -6.19 -10.07 -17.56
C GLY A 58 -7.29 -10.65 -16.67
N GLN A 59 -7.23 -11.96 -16.42
CA GLN A 59 -7.95 -12.57 -15.31
C GLN A 59 -7.34 -12.08 -13.97
N LEU A 60 -8.11 -12.15 -12.88
CA LEU A 60 -7.59 -11.91 -11.53
C LEU A 60 -6.57 -13.00 -11.18
N GLY A 61 -5.34 -12.82 -11.63
CA GLY A 61 -4.24 -13.75 -11.37
C GLY A 61 -3.92 -13.78 -9.87
N SER A 62 -3.33 -14.88 -9.43
CA SER A 62 -2.87 -15.08 -8.05
C SER A 62 -1.91 -13.98 -7.55
N ALA A 63 -1.19 -13.31 -8.47
CA ALA A 63 -0.34 -12.16 -8.16
C ALA A 63 -1.14 -10.91 -7.75
N VAL A 64 -2.28 -10.63 -8.42
CA VAL A 64 -3.13 -9.46 -8.12
C VAL A 64 -3.89 -9.70 -6.82
N LEU A 65 -4.45 -10.90 -6.66
CA LEU A 65 -5.13 -11.30 -5.43
C LEU A 65 -4.15 -11.34 -4.25
N GLY A 66 -2.97 -11.94 -4.43
CA GLY A 66 -1.95 -12.00 -3.39
C GLY A 66 -1.38 -10.63 -3.03
N GLY A 67 -1.15 -9.76 -4.02
CA GLY A 67 -0.74 -8.37 -3.79
C GLY A 67 -1.80 -7.56 -3.06
N GLY A 68 -3.07 -7.66 -3.47
CA GLY A 68 -4.21 -7.05 -2.79
C GLY A 68 -4.38 -7.55 -1.35
N MET A 69 -4.24 -8.86 -1.13
CA MET A 69 -4.32 -9.46 0.20
C MET A 69 -3.17 -8.98 1.10
N ALA A 70 -1.94 -8.96 0.58
CA ALA A 70 -0.77 -8.45 1.29
C ALA A 70 -0.95 -6.98 1.69
N LEU A 71 -1.52 -6.16 0.79
CA LEU A 71 -1.83 -4.76 1.06
C LEU A 71 -2.95 -4.63 2.10
N LEU A 72 -4.00 -5.45 2.05
CA LEU A 72 -5.05 -5.49 3.09
C LEU A 72 -4.48 -5.82 4.47
N PHE A 73 -3.63 -6.84 4.58
CA PHE A 73 -2.98 -7.18 5.84
C PHE A 73 -2.08 -6.05 6.36
N TYR A 74 -1.33 -5.40 5.47
CA TYR A 74 -0.55 -4.21 5.80
C TYR A 74 -1.44 -3.08 6.35
N LEU A 75 -2.59 -2.83 5.72
CA LEU A 75 -3.54 -1.80 6.13
C LEU A 75 -4.21 -2.10 7.47
N ILE A 76 -4.55 -3.35 7.75
CA ILE A 76 -5.08 -3.78 9.04
C ILE A 76 -4.05 -3.47 10.14
N GLY A 77 -2.78 -3.83 9.91
CA GLY A 77 -1.68 -3.51 10.82
C GLY A 77 -1.50 -2.01 11.03
N LEU A 78 -1.50 -1.23 9.95
CA LEU A 78 -1.38 0.23 9.99
C LEU A 78 -2.54 0.87 10.77
N THR A 79 -3.78 0.45 10.51
CA THR A 79 -4.98 0.98 11.17
C THR A 79 -4.99 0.67 12.67
N ALA A 80 -4.56 -0.54 13.04
CA ALA A 80 -4.42 -0.94 14.43
C ALA A 80 -3.34 -0.12 15.18
N ILE A 81 -2.27 0.30 14.49
CA ILE A 81 -1.24 1.19 15.04
C ILE A 81 -1.76 2.63 15.12
N ALA A 82 -2.43 3.13 14.08
CA ALA A 82 -3.02 4.47 14.06
C ALA A 82 -4.04 4.67 15.18
N LYS A 83 -4.85 3.64 15.50
CA LYS A 83 -5.80 3.71 16.62
C LYS A 83 -5.12 3.81 18.00
N GLN A 84 -3.86 3.38 18.10
CA GLN A 84 -3.06 3.49 19.32
C GLN A 84 -2.39 4.87 19.46
N GLU A 85 -2.49 5.76 18.46
CA GLU A 85 -1.93 7.11 18.53
C GLU A 85 -2.53 7.96 19.65
N ASN A 86 -3.82 7.75 19.96
CA ASN A 86 -4.51 8.46 21.04
C ASN A 86 -4.37 7.74 22.41
N LEU A 87 -3.76 6.56 22.44
CA LEU A 87 -3.53 5.79 23.66
C LEU A 87 -2.11 6.05 24.17
N LEU A 88 -1.97 6.32 25.47
CA LEU A 88 -0.68 6.60 26.11
C LEU A 88 0.29 5.40 26.15
N ALA A 89 -0.15 4.20 25.75
CA ALA A 89 0.65 2.97 25.78
C ALA A 89 0.35 2.05 24.58
N VAL A 90 1.41 1.45 24.03
CA VAL A 90 1.33 0.41 22.98
C VAL A 90 0.76 -0.85 23.62
N ARG A 91 -0.55 -1.07 23.47
CA ARG A 91 -1.26 -2.17 24.16
C ARG A 91 -1.24 -3.48 23.38
N SER A 92 -0.86 -3.47 22.10
CA SER A 92 -0.93 -4.67 21.25
C SER A 92 0.12 -4.67 20.14
N LEU A 93 1.08 -5.59 20.25
CA LEU A 93 2.06 -5.94 19.22
C LEU A 93 1.46 -6.87 18.14
N TRP A 94 0.18 -7.25 18.25
CA TRP A 94 -0.45 -8.18 17.30
C TRP A 94 -0.56 -7.59 15.88
N ALA A 95 -0.67 -6.27 15.76
CA ALA A 95 -0.60 -5.54 14.49
C ALA A 95 0.72 -5.81 13.73
N LEU A 96 1.80 -6.10 14.45
CA LEU A 96 3.09 -6.43 13.85
C LEU A 96 3.08 -7.80 13.18
N GLY A 97 2.29 -8.74 13.69
CA GLY A 97 2.08 -10.04 13.08
C GLY A 97 1.46 -9.93 11.69
N PHE A 98 0.45 -9.08 11.51
CA PHE A 98 -0.13 -8.82 10.18
C PHE A 98 0.79 -8.04 9.25
N MET A 99 1.59 -7.13 9.80
CA MET A 99 2.61 -6.41 9.02
C MET A 99 3.68 -7.34 8.45
N ALA A 100 3.90 -8.51 9.06
CA ALA A 100 4.84 -9.52 8.58
C ALA A 100 4.30 -10.35 7.39
N VAL A 101 2.99 -10.35 7.15
CA VAL A 101 2.36 -11.11 6.05
C VAL A 101 2.87 -10.70 4.66
N PRO A 102 3.00 -9.41 4.29
CA PRO A 102 3.60 -9.03 3.01
C PRO A 102 5.02 -9.57 2.83
N PHE A 103 5.81 -9.71 3.90
CA PHE A 103 7.15 -10.31 3.85
C PHE A 103 7.12 -11.81 3.62
N LEU A 104 6.19 -12.52 4.28
CA LEU A 104 6.00 -13.95 4.07
C LEU A 104 5.54 -14.24 2.63
N TYR A 105 4.65 -13.41 2.09
CA TYR A 105 4.17 -13.53 0.71
C TYR A 105 5.29 -13.35 -0.33
N THR A 106 6.26 -12.48 -0.05
CA THR A 106 7.43 -12.25 -0.91
C THR A 106 8.54 -13.26 -0.70
N LEU A 107 8.64 -13.91 0.46
CA LEU A 107 9.58 -15.03 0.69
C LEU A 107 9.14 -16.30 -0.04
N GLY A 108 7.83 -16.53 -0.14
CA GLY A 108 7.25 -17.69 -0.82
C GLY A 108 7.35 -17.67 -2.35
N ALA A 109 7.99 -16.66 -2.95
CA ALA A 109 8.13 -16.58 -4.40
C ALA A 109 9.36 -15.76 -4.83
N PRO A 110 10.02 -16.14 -5.94
CA PRO A 110 11.22 -15.46 -6.39
C PRO A 110 10.94 -14.00 -6.77
N LEU A 111 11.74 -13.08 -6.23
CA LEU A 111 11.81 -11.70 -6.68
C LEU A 111 12.62 -11.64 -7.97
N THR A 112 12.00 -11.15 -9.05
CA THR A 112 12.66 -10.99 -10.34
C THR A 112 13.38 -9.64 -10.41
N GLY A 113 14.71 -9.68 -10.51
CA GLY A 113 15.55 -8.52 -10.80
C GLY A 113 16.04 -7.72 -9.57
N LEU A 114 17.10 -6.93 -9.78
CA LEU A 114 17.78 -6.13 -8.75
C LEU A 114 16.86 -5.10 -8.07
N MET A 115 15.92 -4.51 -8.83
CA MET A 115 15.00 -3.53 -8.26
C MET A 115 14.02 -4.14 -7.26
N GLY A 116 13.60 -5.40 -7.48
CA GLY A 116 12.72 -6.11 -6.55
C GLY A 116 13.40 -6.42 -5.23
N THR A 117 14.68 -6.81 -5.25
CA THR A 117 15.46 -7.07 -4.03
C THR A 117 15.75 -5.78 -3.26
N ILE A 118 16.08 -4.69 -3.95
CA ILE A 118 16.24 -3.36 -3.33
C ILE A 118 14.92 -2.90 -2.69
N ALA A 119 13.80 -3.00 -3.40
CA ALA A 119 12.49 -2.63 -2.88
C ALA A 119 12.09 -3.46 -1.65
N TYR A 120 12.36 -4.76 -1.68
CA TYR A 120 12.12 -5.65 -0.55
C TYR A 120 12.98 -5.29 0.67
N GLY A 121 14.28 -5.05 0.46
CA GLY A 121 15.19 -4.60 1.51
C GLY A 121 14.77 -3.24 2.10
N ALA A 122 14.35 -2.30 1.26
CA ALA A 122 13.84 -1.00 1.69
C ALA A 122 12.54 -1.14 2.50
N LEU A 123 11.60 -2.00 2.07
CA LEU A 123 10.37 -2.29 2.81
C LEU A 123 10.68 -2.90 4.18
N ALA A 124 11.62 -3.86 4.24
CA ALA A 124 12.09 -4.47 5.49
C ALA A 124 12.69 -3.40 6.43
N GLY A 125 13.59 -2.57 5.90
CA GLY A 125 14.18 -1.46 6.65
C GLY A 125 13.13 -0.48 7.16
N CYS A 126 12.14 -0.14 6.35
CA CYS A 126 11.02 0.74 6.71
C CYS A 126 10.20 0.15 7.87
N VAL A 127 9.83 -1.12 7.79
CA VAL A 127 9.06 -1.78 8.86
C VAL A 127 9.88 -1.90 10.13
N ILE A 128 11.15 -2.32 10.05
CA ILE A 128 12.07 -2.36 11.19
C ILE A 128 12.19 -0.97 11.84
N HIS A 129 12.32 0.08 11.04
CA HIS A 129 12.38 1.45 11.55
C HIS A 129 11.09 1.85 12.27
N ALA A 130 9.92 1.54 11.70
CA ALA A 130 8.61 1.77 12.33
C ALA A 130 8.48 1.00 13.66
N VAL A 131 8.94 -0.25 13.73
CA VAL A 131 8.98 -1.02 14.99
C VAL A 131 9.87 -0.34 16.03
N ARG A 132 11.06 0.12 15.64
CA ARG A 132 11.98 0.82 16.55
C ARG A 132 11.38 2.13 17.09
N LEU A 133 10.61 2.84 16.26
CA LEU A 133 9.84 4.02 16.69
C LEU A 133 8.78 3.63 17.73
N LEU A 134 8.02 2.56 17.49
CA LEU A 134 6.95 2.06 18.37
C LEU A 134 7.47 1.51 19.71
N ARG A 135 8.69 0.96 19.76
CA ARG A 135 9.31 0.50 21.01
C ARG A 135 9.79 1.64 21.92
N GLY A 136 9.75 2.89 21.46
CA GLY A 136 10.10 4.05 22.27
C GLY A 136 8.95 4.55 23.15
N THR A 137 9.26 5.13 24.31
CA THR A 137 8.28 5.65 25.28
C THR A 137 7.79 7.06 25.01
N ARG A 138 8.20 7.71 23.90
CA ARG A 138 7.79 9.09 23.59
C ARG A 138 6.50 9.13 22.77
N LYS A 139 5.54 9.93 23.22
CA LYS A 139 4.20 10.14 22.62
C LYS A 139 4.26 10.51 21.13
N ASP A 140 5.27 11.29 20.74
CA ASP A 140 5.43 11.78 19.35
C ASP A 140 5.93 10.72 18.35
N ARG A 141 6.28 9.52 18.81
CA ARG A 141 6.84 8.46 17.94
C ARG A 141 5.79 7.63 17.23
N ILE A 142 4.60 7.47 17.81
CA ILE A 142 3.50 6.71 17.18
C ILE A 142 3.03 7.39 15.90
N PRO A 143 2.72 8.71 15.87
CA PRO A 143 2.35 9.39 14.63
C PRO A 143 3.45 9.26 13.57
N ARG A 144 4.73 9.40 13.96
CA ARG A 144 5.87 9.22 13.05
C ARG A 144 5.97 7.80 12.48
N ALA A 145 5.64 6.79 13.27
CA ALA A 145 5.60 5.40 12.81
C ALA A 145 4.48 5.21 11.78
N VAL A 146 3.27 5.72 12.05
CA VAL A 146 2.13 5.68 11.12
C VAL A 146 2.49 6.35 9.79
N VAL A 147 3.03 7.57 9.85
CA VAL A 147 3.47 8.34 8.67
C VAL A 147 4.53 7.56 7.86
N THR A 148 5.51 6.95 8.53
CA THR A 148 6.54 6.13 7.88
C THR A 148 5.94 4.89 7.22
N LEU A 149 4.96 4.24 7.86
CA LEU A 149 4.25 3.09 7.31
C LEU A 149 3.36 3.47 6.11
N ILE A 150 2.71 4.63 6.14
CA ILE A 150 1.96 5.14 4.98
C ILE A 150 2.90 5.33 3.78
N ALA A 151 4.08 5.92 3.99
CA ALA A 151 5.09 6.03 2.94
C ALA A 151 5.54 4.63 2.44
N GLY A 152 5.66 3.67 3.36
CA GLY A 152 6.02 2.27 3.07
C GLY A 152 5.09 1.55 2.09
N ILE A 153 3.85 2.00 1.90
CA ILE A 153 2.94 1.42 0.89
C ILE A 153 3.54 1.55 -0.52
N SER A 154 4.27 2.62 -0.82
CA SER A 154 4.95 2.78 -2.13
C SER A 154 6.10 1.79 -2.35
N LEU A 155 6.75 1.35 -1.27
CA LEU A 155 7.75 0.28 -1.34
C LEU A 155 7.10 -1.08 -1.58
N LEU A 156 5.94 -1.34 -0.96
CA LEU A 156 5.15 -2.55 -1.22
C LEU A 156 4.71 -2.61 -2.69
N ASP A 157 4.24 -1.50 -3.25
CA ASP A 157 3.92 -1.41 -4.69
C ASP A 157 5.12 -1.71 -5.57
N ALA A 158 6.29 -1.13 -5.26
CA ALA A 158 7.52 -1.40 -6.02
C ALA A 158 7.87 -2.90 -6.02
N VAL A 159 7.70 -3.58 -4.88
CA VAL A 159 7.91 -5.03 -4.77
C VAL A 159 6.91 -5.81 -5.62
N LEU A 160 5.62 -5.45 -5.56
CA LEU A 160 4.57 -6.14 -6.33
C LEU A 160 4.74 -5.94 -7.83
N ILE A 161 5.07 -4.73 -8.28
CA ILE A 161 5.36 -4.41 -9.68
C ILE A 161 6.59 -5.20 -10.16
N ALA A 162 7.69 -5.19 -9.41
CA ALA A 162 8.90 -5.92 -9.77
C ALA A 162 8.64 -7.43 -9.90
N ARG A 163 7.70 -7.96 -9.11
CA ARG A 163 7.32 -9.38 -9.12
C ARG A 163 6.46 -9.79 -10.33
N THR A 164 5.83 -8.84 -11.02
CA THR A 164 5.08 -9.17 -12.25
C THR A 164 5.98 -9.68 -13.38
N GLY A 165 7.28 -9.37 -13.33
CA GLY A 165 8.24 -9.77 -14.37
C GLY A 165 7.96 -9.17 -15.75
N ALA A 166 6.99 -8.25 -15.86
CA ALA A 166 6.58 -7.67 -17.13
C ALA A 166 7.71 -6.82 -17.75
N PRO A 167 7.80 -6.74 -19.09
CA PRO A 167 8.74 -5.84 -19.75
C PRO A 167 8.46 -4.39 -19.30
N GLY A 168 9.48 -3.73 -18.73
CA GLY A 168 9.36 -2.38 -18.14
C GLY A 168 9.01 -2.33 -16.65
N ALA A 169 8.76 -3.49 -16.00
CA ALA A 169 8.46 -3.57 -14.56
C ALA A 169 9.56 -2.96 -13.68
N GLY A 170 10.84 -3.08 -14.08
CA GLY A 170 11.96 -2.46 -13.36
C GLY A 170 11.86 -0.93 -13.29
N GLY A 171 11.45 -0.27 -14.38
CA GLY A 171 11.26 1.19 -14.42
C GLY A 171 10.06 1.64 -13.58
N ALA A 172 8.94 0.93 -13.69
CA ALA A 172 7.75 1.21 -12.86
C ALA A 172 8.00 0.95 -11.36
N ALA A 173 8.80 -0.07 -11.03
CA ALA A 173 9.22 -0.35 -9.66
C ALA A 173 10.15 0.77 -9.13
N ALA A 174 11.09 1.27 -9.93
CA ALA A 174 11.96 2.38 -9.55
C ALA A 174 11.16 3.66 -9.28
N LEU A 175 10.18 3.99 -10.13
CA LEU A 175 9.27 5.12 -9.92
C LEU A 175 8.48 4.97 -8.60
N SER A 176 7.97 3.77 -8.32
CA SER A 176 7.26 3.49 -7.07
C SER A 176 8.19 3.60 -5.85
N LEU A 177 9.45 3.18 -5.99
CA LEU A 177 10.48 3.31 -4.96
C LEU A 177 10.78 4.78 -4.63
N LEU A 178 10.86 5.65 -5.66
CA LEU A 178 11.03 7.10 -5.50
C LEU A 178 9.83 7.76 -4.80
N GLY A 179 8.65 7.14 -4.87
CA GLY A 179 7.48 7.56 -4.11
C GLY A 179 7.69 7.57 -2.60
N PHE A 180 8.56 6.70 -2.06
CA PHE A 180 8.85 6.63 -0.62
C PHE A 180 9.51 7.91 -0.07
N PRO A 181 10.70 8.34 -0.56
CA PRO A 181 11.32 9.57 -0.09
C PRO A 181 10.49 10.80 -0.43
N LEU A 182 9.76 10.81 -1.55
CA LEU A 182 8.87 11.90 -1.92
C LEU A 182 7.72 12.06 -0.91
N THR A 183 7.11 10.95 -0.50
CA THR A 183 6.03 10.96 0.51
C THR A 183 6.54 11.53 1.84
N LEU A 184 7.71 11.08 2.29
CA LEU A 184 8.34 11.60 3.51
C LEU A 184 8.74 13.08 3.40
N ALA A 185 9.18 13.53 2.22
CA ALA A 185 9.53 14.93 1.98
C ALA A 185 8.29 15.84 2.00
N MET A 186 7.22 15.45 1.32
CA MET A 186 5.96 16.22 1.31
C MET A 186 5.31 16.30 2.69
N GLN A 187 5.38 15.21 3.47
CA GLN A 187 4.88 15.18 4.85
C GLN A 187 5.68 16.08 5.81
N ARG A 188 6.90 16.49 5.45
CA ARG A 188 7.67 17.49 6.23
C ARG A 188 7.27 18.93 5.90
N VAL A 189 6.74 19.18 4.71
CA VAL A 189 6.33 20.51 4.24
C VAL A 189 4.93 20.85 4.76
N VAL A 190 4.02 19.88 4.78
CA VAL A 190 2.70 20.03 5.37
C VAL A 190 2.77 19.56 6.82
N ARG A 191 3.27 20.42 7.72
CA ARG A 191 3.11 20.19 9.16
C ARG A 191 1.61 20.20 9.44
N GLY A 192 1.07 19.06 9.87
CA GLY A 192 -0.31 18.95 10.32
C GLY A 192 -0.58 20.04 11.35
N THR A 193 -1.48 20.95 11.00
CA THR A 193 -2.13 21.87 11.95
C THR A 193 -2.92 21.08 12.97
#